data_AF-A0A151IM91-F1
#
_entry.id   AF-A0A151IM91-F1
#
_cell.length_a   1.000
_cell.length_b   1.000
_cell.length_c   1.000
_cell.angle_alpha   90.00
_cell.angle_beta   90.00
_cell.angle_gamma   90.00
#
_symmetry.space_group_name_H-M   'P 1'
#
loop_
_entity.id
_entity.type
_entity.pdbx_description
1 polymer ?
#
loop_
_entity_poly.entity_id
_entity_poly.type
_entity_poly.pdbx_seq_one_letter_code
_entity_poly.pdbx_strand_id
1 'polypeptide(L)'
;MDNLLKELEALKIRGDFFEDNSSWTPCVDLIQRSFVPQRTIGTERPCEEKDFREYRLVVERNLRNVRSMLQHISSSSREKHFQLSNATGIVRAFGMNLLLLIGEHNKKNIWNTVECVSISKELLTTFCDLYACQSISQFLSENENLRNLLLMLRPKLLKDTWKTYPSAVACYRWFLQEPEKPILFNYIGDVLPTALIILDDYFPDNVLIGLECIYQIIQHSYMKKGLIDSGYVKLIYHALQLLTHQKEARYIIPLYSCMASLLATMEHWDNTINLFEWTTRDEVLSTLIENMEFEQNIELRHVYMLS
;
A
#
# COMPACT_ATOMS: atom_id res chain seq x y z
N MET A 1 -17.38 -13.44 -23.79
CA MET A 1 -17.93 -14.34 -22.76
C MET A 1 -17.52 -15.77 -23.07
N ASP A 2 -17.66 -16.22 -24.32
CA ASP A 2 -17.36 -17.60 -24.71
C ASP A 2 -15.88 -18.00 -24.73
N ASN A 3 -14.93 -17.18 -25.21
CA ASN A 3 -13.58 -17.71 -25.48
C ASN A 3 -12.76 -18.05 -24.22
N LEU A 4 -12.82 -17.25 -23.15
CA LEU A 4 -11.99 -17.48 -21.95
C LEU A 4 -12.58 -18.55 -21.03
N LEU A 5 -13.91 -18.63 -20.94
CA LEU A 5 -14.61 -19.73 -20.29
C LEU A 5 -14.50 -21.01 -21.12
N LYS A 6 -14.57 -20.95 -22.46
CA LYS A 6 -14.22 -22.07 -23.34
C LYS A 6 -12.74 -22.41 -23.34
N GLU A 7 -11.82 -21.48 -23.10
CA GLU A 7 -10.39 -21.76 -22.93
C GLU A 7 -10.14 -22.41 -21.56
N LEU A 8 -10.76 -21.93 -20.49
CA LEU A 8 -10.71 -22.56 -19.17
C LEU A 8 -11.46 -23.91 -19.14
N GLU A 9 -12.52 -24.07 -19.93
CA GLU A 9 -13.23 -25.33 -20.15
C GLU A 9 -12.50 -26.24 -21.16
N ALA A 10 -11.73 -25.71 -22.12
CA ALA A 10 -10.84 -26.48 -22.99
C ALA A 10 -9.53 -26.85 -22.26
N LEU A 11 -9.18 -26.11 -21.21
CA LEU A 11 -8.20 -26.49 -20.19
C LEU A 11 -8.76 -27.54 -19.22
N LYS A 12 -10.06 -27.91 -19.29
CA LYS A 12 -10.47 -29.22 -18.76
C LYS A 12 -9.73 -30.26 -19.59
N ILE A 13 -9.02 -31.14 -18.87
CA ILE A 13 -8.37 -32.35 -19.36
C ILE A 13 -6.94 -32.11 -19.90
N ARG A 14 -6.02 -31.76 -18.99
CA ARG A 14 -4.91 -32.69 -18.71
C ARG A 14 -4.75 -32.83 -17.21
N GLY A 15 -4.29 -34.01 -16.76
CA GLY A 15 -3.90 -34.27 -15.37
C GLY A 15 -2.78 -33.37 -14.86
N ASP A 16 -2.33 -32.40 -15.67
CA ASP A 16 -1.00 -31.78 -15.60
C ASP A 16 -1.10 -30.24 -15.49
N PHE A 17 -2.25 -29.65 -15.13
CA PHE A 17 -2.42 -28.18 -15.01
C PHE A 17 -1.34 -27.51 -14.14
N PHE A 18 -0.85 -28.21 -13.11
CA PHE A 18 0.22 -27.74 -12.23
C PHE A 18 1.63 -28.10 -12.73
N GLU A 19 1.75 -28.95 -13.74
CA GLU A 19 3.03 -29.40 -14.32
C GLU A 19 3.42 -28.60 -15.57
N ASP A 20 2.44 -28.02 -16.29
CA ASP A 20 2.69 -27.22 -17.49
C ASP A 20 2.62 -25.71 -17.21
N ASN A 21 3.77 -25.04 -17.28
CA ASN A 21 3.89 -23.58 -17.19
C ASN A 21 3.01 -22.84 -18.22
N SER A 22 2.69 -23.47 -19.35
CA SER A 22 1.82 -22.86 -20.38
C SER A 22 0.41 -22.58 -19.86
N SER A 23 -0.09 -23.39 -18.92
CA SER A 23 -1.44 -23.30 -18.35
C SER A 23 -1.64 -22.07 -17.45
N TRP A 24 -0.54 -21.51 -16.91
CA TRP A 24 -0.58 -20.33 -16.03
C TRP A 24 -0.57 -19.00 -16.78
N THR A 25 -0.11 -18.99 -18.04
CA THR A 25 0.00 -17.75 -18.83
C THR A 25 -1.37 -17.08 -19.04
N PRO A 26 -2.44 -17.79 -19.46
CA PRO A 26 -3.77 -17.19 -19.59
C PRO A 26 -4.33 -16.66 -18.27
N CYS A 27 -3.97 -17.31 -17.15
CA CYS A 27 -4.39 -16.89 -15.81
C CYS A 27 -3.74 -15.56 -15.41
N VAL A 28 -2.43 -15.42 -15.65
CA VAL A 28 -1.69 -14.17 -15.43
C VAL A 28 -2.24 -13.07 -16.33
N ASP A 29 -2.47 -13.35 -17.61
CA ASP A 29 -3.02 -12.37 -18.56
C ASP A 29 -4.39 -11.86 -18.15
N LEU A 30 -5.26 -12.76 -17.65
CA LEU A 30 -6.58 -12.38 -17.14
C LEU A 30 -6.47 -11.42 -15.95
N ILE A 31 -5.55 -11.69 -15.01
CA ILE A 31 -5.30 -10.81 -13.86
C ILE A 31 -4.76 -9.46 -14.34
N GLN A 32 -3.77 -9.46 -15.23
CA GLN A 32 -3.14 -8.22 -15.71
C GLN A 32 -4.10 -7.32 -16.48
N ARG A 33 -5.01 -7.90 -17.29
CA ARG A 33 -6.10 -7.18 -17.97
C ARG A 33 -7.15 -6.62 -17.00
N SER A 34 -7.16 -7.09 -15.76
CA SER A 34 -8.07 -6.63 -14.72
C SER A 34 -7.50 -5.48 -13.90
N PHE A 35 -6.20 -5.18 -14.01
CA PHE A 35 -5.59 -4.04 -13.32
C PHE A 35 -6.22 -2.71 -13.73
N VAL A 36 -6.23 -1.78 -12.80
CA VAL A 36 -6.66 -0.41 -13.03
C VAL A 36 -5.69 0.25 -14.02
N PRO A 37 -6.19 0.86 -15.11
CA PRO A 37 -5.33 1.49 -16.10
C PRO A 37 -4.67 2.75 -15.55
N GLN A 38 -3.61 3.19 -16.22
CA GLN A 38 -3.03 4.50 -15.99
C GLN A 38 -4.06 5.59 -16.28
N ARG A 39 -4.13 6.59 -15.41
CA ARG A 39 -4.90 7.81 -15.66
C ARG A 39 -4.26 8.59 -16.82
N THR A 40 -5.05 8.89 -17.85
CA THR A 40 -4.59 9.59 -19.06
C THR A 40 -4.78 11.10 -19.02
N ILE A 41 -5.68 11.61 -18.17
CA ILE A 41 -6.07 13.03 -18.14
C ILE A 41 -5.43 13.75 -16.96
N GLY A 42 -4.37 14.53 -17.23
CA GLY A 42 -3.75 15.61 -16.44
C GLY A 42 -3.60 15.41 -14.92
N THR A 43 -2.39 15.49 -14.38
CA THR A 43 -2.10 15.31 -12.94
C THR A 43 -2.36 16.56 -12.08
N GLU A 44 -2.86 17.65 -12.68
CA GLU A 44 -3.10 18.96 -12.07
C GLU A 44 -4.41 19.07 -11.29
N ARG A 45 -5.14 17.96 -11.11
CA ARG A 45 -6.32 17.90 -10.25
C ARG A 45 -6.47 16.53 -9.59
N PRO A 46 -7.20 16.43 -8.47
CA PRO A 46 -7.56 15.15 -7.88
C PRO A 46 -8.26 14.23 -8.88
N CYS A 47 -8.06 12.92 -8.70
CA CYS A 47 -8.70 11.92 -9.54
C CYS A 47 -10.21 11.85 -9.22
N GLU A 48 -11.01 11.72 -10.26
CA GLU A 48 -12.47 11.63 -10.16
C GLU A 48 -12.97 10.32 -10.78
N GLU A 49 -14.20 9.91 -10.47
CA GLU A 49 -14.78 8.68 -11.03
C GLU A 49 -14.83 8.70 -12.57
N LYS A 50 -15.00 9.88 -13.17
CA LYS A 50 -15.04 10.05 -14.63
C LYS A 50 -13.74 9.66 -15.32
N ASP A 51 -12.61 9.73 -14.62
CA ASP A 51 -11.29 9.37 -15.14
C ASP A 51 -11.16 7.87 -15.40
N PHE A 52 -12.03 7.06 -14.80
CA PHE A 52 -12.05 5.60 -14.91
C PHE A 52 -13.38 5.07 -15.47
N ARG A 53 -14.16 5.91 -16.18
CA ARG A 53 -15.52 5.56 -16.62
C ARG A 53 -15.55 4.26 -17.43
N GLU A 54 -14.69 4.11 -18.43
CA GLU A 54 -14.65 2.92 -19.29
C GLU A 54 -14.24 1.67 -18.50
N TYR A 55 -13.22 1.81 -17.65
CA TYR A 55 -12.76 0.73 -16.80
C TYR A 55 -13.84 0.26 -15.81
N ARG A 56 -14.60 1.19 -15.22
CA ARG A 56 -15.69 0.88 -14.29
C ARG A 56 -16.81 0.05 -14.91
N LEU A 57 -17.00 0.11 -16.24
CA LEU A 57 -17.99 -0.73 -16.93
C LEU A 57 -17.57 -2.20 -17.03
N VAL A 58 -16.28 -2.50 -16.92
CA VAL A 58 -15.73 -3.84 -17.18
C VAL A 58 -15.10 -4.50 -15.95
N VAL A 59 -14.64 -3.72 -14.98
CA VAL A 59 -13.87 -4.21 -13.82
C VAL A 59 -14.61 -5.29 -13.03
N GLU A 60 -15.89 -5.09 -12.73
CA GLU A 60 -16.63 -6.07 -11.93
C GLU A 60 -16.75 -7.42 -12.64
N ARG A 61 -17.04 -7.40 -13.95
CA ARG A 61 -17.05 -8.60 -14.79
C ARG A 61 -15.68 -9.28 -14.79
N ASN A 62 -14.62 -8.50 -14.93
CA ASN A 62 -13.25 -9.02 -14.96
C ASN A 62 -12.88 -9.68 -13.61
N LEU A 63 -13.20 -9.03 -12.48
CA LEU A 63 -12.99 -9.60 -11.14
C LEU A 63 -13.82 -10.87 -10.91
N ARG A 64 -15.07 -10.94 -11.40
CA ARG A 64 -15.86 -12.17 -11.36
C ARG A 64 -15.21 -13.29 -12.16
N ASN A 65 -14.62 -13.00 -13.32
CA ASN A 65 -13.88 -13.99 -14.10
C ASN A 65 -12.63 -14.49 -13.36
N VAL A 66 -11.85 -13.59 -12.75
CA VAL A 66 -10.70 -13.95 -11.89
C VAL A 66 -11.15 -14.83 -10.73
N ARG A 67 -12.30 -14.51 -10.10
CA ARG A 67 -12.87 -15.33 -9.02
C ARG A 67 -13.24 -16.72 -9.50
N SER A 68 -13.94 -16.86 -10.62
CA SER A 68 -14.29 -18.17 -11.18
C SER A 68 -13.04 -18.99 -11.51
N MET A 69 -12.03 -18.38 -12.14
CA MET A 69 -10.73 -19.01 -12.40
C MET A 69 -10.07 -19.49 -11.10
N LEU A 70 -10.03 -18.65 -10.07
CA LEU A 70 -9.40 -18.98 -8.80
C LEU A 70 -10.13 -20.11 -8.05
N GLN A 71 -11.46 -20.14 -8.12
CA GLN A 71 -12.29 -21.22 -7.58
C GLN A 71 -11.98 -22.55 -8.26
N HIS A 72 -11.83 -22.57 -9.59
CA HIS A 72 -11.43 -23.77 -10.33
C HIS A 72 -10.03 -24.26 -9.91
N ILE A 73 -9.04 -23.36 -9.81
CA ILE A 73 -7.69 -23.69 -9.35
C ILE A 73 -7.74 -24.25 -7.92
N SER A 74 -8.53 -23.65 -7.03
CA SER A 74 -8.70 -24.11 -5.65
C SER A 74 -9.32 -25.51 -5.57
N SER A 75 -10.37 -25.79 -6.36
CA SER A 75 -10.96 -27.14 -6.41
C SER A 75 -9.95 -28.19 -6.88
N SER A 76 -9.20 -27.90 -7.95
CA SER A 76 -8.21 -28.83 -8.50
C SER A 76 -6.99 -29.01 -7.59
N SER A 77 -6.59 -27.98 -6.86
CA SER A 77 -5.55 -28.04 -5.83
C SER A 77 -5.95 -28.96 -4.67
N ARG A 78 -7.21 -28.88 -4.21
CA ARG A 78 -7.74 -29.73 -3.14
C ARG A 78 -7.80 -31.20 -3.55
N GLU A 79 -8.25 -31.49 -4.78
CA GLU A 79 -8.29 -32.86 -5.33
C GLU A 79 -6.89 -33.50 -5.40
N LYS A 80 -5.86 -32.71 -5.70
CA LYS A 80 -4.48 -33.18 -5.84
C LYS A 80 -3.62 -33.00 -4.58
N HIS A 81 -4.19 -32.49 -3.49
CA HIS A 81 -3.45 -32.08 -2.28
C HIS A 81 -2.21 -31.21 -2.56
N PHE A 82 -2.30 -30.33 -3.57
CA PHE A 82 -1.18 -29.50 -4.03
C PHE A 82 -1.30 -28.07 -3.51
N GLN A 83 -0.23 -27.51 -2.93
CA GLN A 83 -0.18 -26.14 -2.41
C GLN A 83 0.82 -25.28 -3.20
N LEU A 84 0.53 -23.99 -3.35
CA LEU A 84 1.37 -23.05 -4.10
C LEU A 84 2.43 -22.34 -3.23
N SER A 85 2.55 -22.69 -1.95
CA SER A 85 3.43 -22.01 -0.98
C SER A 85 4.90 -21.92 -1.43
N ASN A 86 5.41 -22.95 -2.12
CA ASN A 86 6.79 -23.01 -2.62
C ASN A 86 6.90 -22.80 -4.14
N ALA A 87 5.88 -22.21 -4.77
CA ALA A 87 5.84 -22.02 -6.21
C ALA A 87 6.97 -21.11 -6.72
N THR A 88 7.56 -21.47 -7.86
CA THR A 88 8.58 -20.68 -8.57
C THR A 88 8.11 -20.30 -9.97
N GLY A 89 8.88 -19.45 -10.65
CA GLY A 89 8.61 -19.06 -12.04
C GLY A 89 7.24 -18.39 -12.25
N ILE A 90 6.49 -18.86 -13.25
CA ILE A 90 5.22 -18.26 -13.66
C ILE A 90 4.13 -18.38 -12.59
N VAL A 91 4.14 -19.43 -11.77
CA VAL A 91 3.18 -19.64 -10.68
C VAL A 91 3.41 -18.63 -9.56
N ARG A 92 4.67 -18.27 -9.30
CA ARG A 92 4.99 -17.16 -8.40
C ARG A 92 4.51 -15.83 -8.97
N ALA A 93 4.75 -15.59 -10.27
CA ALA A 93 4.28 -14.38 -10.93
C ALA A 93 2.75 -14.25 -10.88
N PHE A 94 2.02 -15.37 -11.04
CA PHE A 94 0.57 -15.43 -10.85
C PHE A 94 0.17 -14.95 -9.45
N GLY A 95 0.75 -15.51 -8.39
CA GLY A 95 0.44 -15.11 -7.02
C GLY A 95 0.72 -13.63 -6.75
N MET A 96 1.86 -13.13 -7.22
CA MET A 96 2.22 -11.73 -7.07
C MET A 96 1.24 -10.80 -7.80
N ASN A 97 0.91 -11.08 -9.07
CA ASN A 97 -0.06 -10.28 -9.82
C ASN A 97 -1.45 -10.34 -9.18
N LEU A 98 -1.88 -11.51 -8.67
CA LEU A 98 -3.15 -11.65 -7.98
C LEU A 98 -3.21 -10.78 -6.71
N LEU A 99 -2.14 -10.78 -5.91
CA LEU A 99 -2.08 -9.97 -4.71
C LEU A 99 -2.03 -8.47 -5.01
N LEU A 100 -1.35 -8.04 -6.08
CA LEU A 100 -1.42 -6.67 -6.56
C LEU A 100 -2.86 -6.28 -6.95
N LEU A 101 -3.57 -7.16 -7.66
CA LEU A 101 -4.95 -6.90 -8.09
C LEU A 101 -5.88 -6.75 -6.88
N ILE A 102 -5.73 -7.65 -5.90
CA ILE A 102 -6.44 -7.56 -4.63
C ILE A 102 -6.14 -6.22 -3.94
N GLY A 103 -4.87 -5.79 -3.93
CA GLY A 103 -4.48 -4.51 -3.35
C GLY A 103 -5.10 -3.29 -4.02
N GLU A 104 -5.23 -3.29 -5.35
CA GLU A 104 -5.91 -2.22 -6.11
C GLU A 104 -7.41 -2.13 -5.78
N HIS A 105 -8.01 -3.21 -5.28
CA HIS A 105 -9.45 -3.33 -5.01
C HIS A 105 -9.81 -3.58 -3.53
N ASN A 106 -8.84 -3.56 -2.61
CA ASN A 106 -9.05 -3.89 -1.20
C ASN A 106 -9.99 -2.92 -0.47
N LYS A 107 -10.01 -1.64 -0.89
CA LYS A 107 -10.89 -0.60 -0.34
C LYS A 107 -11.65 0.12 -1.45
N LYS A 108 -12.81 0.69 -1.10
CA LYS A 108 -13.62 1.48 -2.04
C LYS A 108 -12.80 2.69 -2.49
N ASN A 109 -12.71 2.86 -3.81
CA ASN A 109 -12.02 3.94 -4.48
C ASN A 109 -12.86 4.44 -5.66
N ILE A 110 -12.36 5.47 -6.35
CA ILE A 110 -13.02 6.10 -7.50
C ILE A 110 -13.08 5.21 -8.76
N TRP A 111 -12.25 4.16 -8.85
CA TRP A 111 -12.20 3.25 -10.01
C TRP A 111 -12.97 1.95 -9.81
N ASN A 112 -13.51 1.69 -8.61
CA ASN A 112 -14.17 0.42 -8.27
C ASN A 112 -15.54 0.62 -7.63
N THR A 113 -16.29 -0.46 -7.42
CA THR A 113 -17.60 -0.47 -6.72
C THR A 113 -17.49 -1.19 -5.38
N VAL A 114 -18.55 -1.14 -4.57
CA VAL A 114 -18.61 -1.93 -3.32
C VAL A 114 -18.57 -3.43 -3.63
N GLU A 115 -19.25 -3.88 -4.67
CA GLU A 115 -19.16 -5.25 -5.21
C GLU A 115 -17.73 -5.64 -5.57
N CYS A 116 -16.95 -4.78 -6.23
CA CYS A 116 -15.54 -5.07 -6.53
C CYS A 116 -14.73 -5.34 -5.26
N VAL A 117 -14.97 -4.55 -4.21
CA VAL A 117 -14.31 -4.74 -2.90
C VAL A 117 -14.73 -6.06 -2.26
N SER A 118 -16.01 -6.43 -2.36
CA SER A 118 -16.51 -7.74 -1.88
C SER A 118 -15.79 -8.89 -2.58
N ILE A 119 -15.73 -8.86 -3.92
CA ILE A 119 -15.04 -9.87 -4.72
C ILE A 119 -13.55 -9.91 -4.34
N SER A 120 -12.90 -8.76 -4.17
CA SER A 120 -11.49 -8.67 -3.76
C SER A 120 -11.22 -9.38 -2.42
N LYS A 121 -12.13 -9.27 -1.46
CA LYS A 121 -12.03 -9.97 -0.17
C LYS A 121 -12.19 -11.49 -0.33
N GLU A 122 -13.10 -11.95 -1.19
CA GLU A 122 -13.24 -13.38 -1.51
C GLU A 122 -11.99 -13.94 -2.21
N LEU A 123 -11.41 -13.17 -3.13
CA LEU A 123 -10.14 -13.51 -3.78
C LEU A 123 -9.02 -13.63 -2.75
N LEU A 124 -8.98 -12.74 -1.77
CA LEU A 124 -7.99 -12.75 -0.69
C LEU A 124 -8.10 -14.00 0.19
N THR A 125 -9.31 -14.37 0.59
CA THR A 125 -9.54 -15.63 1.33
C THR A 125 -9.07 -16.83 0.52
N THR A 126 -9.43 -16.90 -0.75
CA THR A 126 -9.04 -18.01 -1.62
C THR A 126 -7.52 -18.03 -1.87
N PHE A 127 -6.87 -16.87 -1.93
CA PHE A 127 -5.42 -16.75 -2.02
C PHE A 127 -4.75 -17.38 -0.78
N CYS A 128 -5.21 -17.01 0.42
CA CYS A 128 -4.67 -17.57 1.67
C CYS A 128 -4.77 -19.10 1.72
N ASP A 129 -5.91 -19.66 1.29
CA ASP A 129 -6.12 -21.10 1.20
C ASP A 129 -5.12 -21.78 0.23
N LEU A 130 -4.90 -21.18 -0.96
CA LEU A 130 -4.02 -21.75 -1.99
C LEU A 130 -2.53 -21.72 -1.61
N TYR A 131 -2.11 -20.67 -0.92
CA TYR A 131 -0.73 -20.48 -0.46
C TYR A 131 -0.49 -21.03 0.95
N ALA A 132 -1.51 -21.64 1.57
CA ALA A 132 -1.45 -22.21 2.91
C ALA A 132 -0.95 -21.22 3.99
N CYS A 133 -1.31 -19.94 3.84
CA CYS A 133 -0.98 -18.90 4.81
C CYS A 133 -2.24 -18.50 5.60
N GLN A 134 -2.09 -18.29 6.91
CA GLN A 134 -3.21 -17.89 7.78
C GLN A 134 -3.62 -16.43 7.56
N SER A 135 -2.68 -15.60 7.10
CA SER A 135 -2.88 -14.18 6.86
C SER A 135 -1.95 -13.69 5.74
N ILE A 136 -2.28 -12.53 5.18
CA ILE A 136 -1.38 -11.84 4.26
C ILE A 136 -0.09 -11.40 4.95
N SER A 137 -0.15 -10.98 6.21
CA SER A 137 1.04 -10.67 7.02
C SER A 137 2.06 -11.81 6.96
N GLN A 138 1.61 -13.05 7.18
CA GLN A 138 2.47 -14.22 7.10
C GLN A 138 3.09 -14.34 5.70
N PHE A 139 2.29 -14.31 4.64
CA PHE A 139 2.81 -14.40 3.27
C PHE A 139 3.82 -13.30 2.93
N LEU A 140 3.57 -12.06 3.34
CA LEU A 140 4.46 -10.91 3.08
C LEU A 140 5.81 -11.03 3.82
N SER A 141 5.81 -11.69 4.98
CA SER A 141 7.01 -11.92 5.79
C SER A 141 7.97 -12.96 5.20
N GLU A 142 7.46 -13.85 4.34
CA GLU A 142 8.19 -14.98 3.80
C GLU A 142 8.89 -14.65 2.47
N ASN A 143 10.00 -15.32 2.16
CA ASN A 143 10.61 -15.40 0.83
C ASN A 143 10.84 -14.05 0.10
N GLU A 144 11.10 -12.95 0.82
CA GLU A 144 11.22 -11.59 0.25
C GLU A 144 9.96 -11.16 -0.54
N ASN A 145 8.80 -11.73 -0.23
CA ASN A 145 7.56 -11.51 -0.99
C ASN A 145 7.15 -10.04 -0.99
N LEU A 146 7.20 -9.38 0.17
CA LEU A 146 6.94 -7.96 0.27
C LEU A 146 7.87 -7.14 -0.65
N ARG A 147 9.18 -7.39 -0.60
CA ARG A 147 10.16 -6.69 -1.43
C ARG A 147 9.88 -6.88 -2.92
N ASN A 148 9.55 -8.10 -3.34
CA ASN A 148 9.22 -8.40 -4.72
C ASN A 148 7.97 -7.65 -5.19
N LEU A 149 6.93 -7.56 -4.37
CA LEU A 149 5.72 -6.78 -4.67
C LEU A 149 6.03 -5.28 -4.77
N LEU A 150 6.83 -4.75 -3.85
CA LEU A 150 7.28 -3.36 -3.88
C LEU A 150 8.10 -3.06 -5.14
N LEU A 151 8.98 -3.97 -5.56
CA LEU A 151 9.74 -3.85 -6.81
C LEU A 151 8.83 -3.89 -8.05
N MET A 152 7.80 -4.72 -8.06
CA MET A 152 6.81 -4.75 -9.16
C MET A 152 5.99 -3.46 -9.24
N LEU A 153 5.68 -2.83 -8.10
CA LEU A 153 4.99 -1.55 -8.05
C LEU A 153 5.89 -0.35 -8.38
N ARG A 154 7.20 -0.47 -8.12
CA ARG A 154 8.16 0.64 -8.20
C ARG A 154 8.09 1.46 -9.50
N PRO A 155 7.98 0.89 -10.71
CA PRO A 155 7.89 1.67 -11.95
C PRO A 155 6.66 2.59 -12.01
N LYS A 156 5.58 2.23 -11.31
CA LYS A 156 4.37 3.05 -11.20
C LYS A 156 4.47 4.11 -10.10
N LEU A 157 5.36 3.94 -9.12
CA LEU A 157 5.47 4.74 -7.91
C LEU A 157 6.66 5.73 -7.89
N LEU A 158 7.32 5.94 -9.04
CA LEU A 158 8.37 6.95 -9.16
C LEU A 158 7.81 8.37 -9.11
N LYS A 159 8.68 9.35 -8.84
CA LYS A 159 8.35 10.78 -8.70
C LYS A 159 7.45 11.31 -9.83
N ASP A 160 7.72 10.91 -11.07
CA ASP A 160 7.01 11.42 -12.24
C ASP A 160 5.81 10.57 -12.67
N THR A 161 5.63 9.37 -12.08
CA THR A 161 4.61 8.40 -12.52
C THR A 161 3.48 8.22 -11.52
N TRP A 162 3.74 8.32 -10.21
CA TRP A 162 2.81 7.89 -9.15
C TRP A 162 1.43 8.54 -9.25
N LYS A 163 1.35 9.82 -9.61
CA LYS A 163 0.08 10.55 -9.78
C LYS A 163 -0.81 9.98 -10.89
N THR A 164 -0.21 9.30 -11.88
CA THR A 164 -0.94 8.66 -12.97
C THR A 164 -1.39 7.24 -12.63
N TYR A 165 -0.92 6.67 -11.51
CA TYR A 165 -1.28 5.33 -11.04
C TYR A 165 -1.84 5.35 -9.62
N PRO A 166 -3.04 5.93 -9.40
CA PRO A 166 -3.61 6.01 -8.06
C PRO A 166 -3.94 4.63 -7.46
N SER A 167 -4.17 3.61 -8.29
CA SER A 167 -4.32 2.22 -7.83
C SER A 167 -3.04 1.64 -7.24
N ALA A 168 -1.88 1.96 -7.83
CA ALA A 168 -0.58 1.56 -7.30
C ALA A 168 -0.30 2.22 -5.96
N VAL A 169 -0.70 3.49 -5.78
CA VAL A 169 -0.63 4.20 -4.49
C VAL A 169 -1.52 3.53 -3.45
N ALA A 170 -2.75 3.16 -3.80
CA ALA A 170 -3.65 2.43 -2.91
C ALA A 170 -3.08 1.05 -2.51
N CYS A 171 -2.49 0.34 -3.46
CA CYS A 171 -1.84 -0.95 -3.25
C CYS A 171 -0.61 -0.82 -2.33
N TYR A 172 0.24 0.19 -2.57
CA TYR A 172 1.37 0.53 -1.71
C TYR A 172 0.92 0.83 -0.26
N ARG A 173 -0.07 1.72 -0.09
CA ARG A 173 -0.65 2.03 1.23
C ARG A 173 -1.15 0.78 1.93
N TRP A 174 -1.78 -0.13 1.20
CA TRP A 174 -2.24 -1.41 1.75
C TRP A 174 -1.08 -2.30 2.22
N PHE A 175 -0.02 -2.45 1.42
CA PHE A 175 1.14 -3.24 1.82
C PHE A 175 1.94 -2.67 3.00
N LEU A 176 1.77 -1.39 3.35
CA LEU A 176 2.31 -0.85 4.60
C LEU A 176 1.44 -1.16 5.83
N GLN A 177 0.16 -1.52 5.63
CA GLN A 177 -0.79 -1.78 6.71
C GLN A 177 -0.86 -3.27 7.09
N GLU A 178 -0.55 -4.17 6.17
CA GLU A 178 -0.73 -5.62 6.36
C GLU A 178 0.39 -6.33 7.14
N PRO A 179 1.69 -6.06 6.93
CA PRO A 179 2.75 -6.78 7.63
C PRO A 179 2.71 -6.54 9.14
N GLU A 180 3.04 -7.56 9.92
CA GLU A 180 3.28 -7.40 11.35
C GLU A 180 4.49 -6.51 11.65
N LYS A 181 4.41 -5.75 12.74
CA LYS A 181 5.54 -4.96 13.24
C LYS A 181 6.62 -5.92 13.78
N PRO A 182 7.92 -5.74 13.45
CA PRO A 182 8.54 -4.60 12.76
C PRO A 182 8.95 -4.89 11.30
N ILE A 183 8.25 -5.73 10.55
CA ILE A 183 8.72 -6.27 9.24
C ILE A 183 9.16 -5.17 8.25
N LEU A 184 8.38 -4.09 8.10
CA LEU A 184 8.73 -2.99 7.17
C LEU A 184 10.08 -2.32 7.45
N PHE A 185 10.60 -2.37 8.68
CA PHE A 185 11.90 -1.79 9.00
C PHE A 185 13.04 -2.41 8.18
N ASN A 186 12.96 -3.71 7.89
CA ASN A 186 13.93 -4.42 7.06
C ASN A 186 13.94 -3.93 5.60
N TYR A 187 12.85 -3.27 5.18
CA TYR A 187 12.64 -2.77 3.82
C TYR A 187 12.48 -1.24 3.79
N ILE A 188 12.94 -0.54 4.84
CA ILE A 188 12.73 0.91 4.96
C ILE A 188 13.25 1.69 3.74
N GLY A 189 14.37 1.25 3.14
CA GLY A 189 14.93 1.85 1.92
C GLY A 189 14.09 1.61 0.67
N ASP A 190 13.24 0.59 0.66
CA ASP A 190 12.32 0.29 -0.43
C ASP A 190 10.98 1.03 -0.28
N VAL A 191 10.51 1.24 0.96
CA VAL A 191 9.21 1.87 1.24
C VAL A 191 9.30 3.39 1.41
N LEU A 192 10.27 3.89 2.19
CA LEU A 192 10.32 5.30 2.58
C LEU A 192 10.33 6.29 1.41
N PRO A 193 11.09 6.06 0.30
CA PRO A 193 11.12 7.01 -0.80
C PRO A 193 9.75 7.32 -1.40
N THR A 194 8.90 6.30 -1.56
CA THR A 194 7.55 6.47 -2.12
C THR A 194 6.66 7.25 -1.16
N ALA A 195 6.72 6.97 0.14
CA ALA A 195 5.95 7.72 1.14
C ALA A 195 6.32 9.21 1.13
N LEU A 196 7.61 9.54 1.04
CA LEU A 196 8.10 10.91 0.98
C LEU A 196 7.69 11.63 -0.32
N ILE A 197 7.73 10.95 -1.48
CA ILE A 197 7.26 11.51 -2.75
C ILE A 197 5.78 11.90 -2.67
N ILE A 198 4.95 11.06 -2.05
CA ILE A 198 3.52 11.32 -1.90
C ILE A 198 3.27 12.44 -0.87
N LEU A 199 4.06 12.47 0.21
CA LEU A 199 4.00 13.49 1.26
C LEU A 199 4.35 14.89 0.75
N ASP A 200 5.31 14.99 -0.16
CA ASP A 200 5.80 16.24 -0.79
C ASP A 200 4.79 16.86 -1.78
N ASP A 201 3.63 16.22 -1.97
CA ASP A 201 2.65 16.71 -2.92
C ASP A 201 1.87 17.94 -2.42
N TYR A 202 1.37 18.75 -3.34
CA TYR A 202 0.56 19.92 -2.99
C TYR A 202 -0.92 19.61 -2.78
N PHE A 203 -1.43 18.44 -3.22
CA PHE A 203 -2.82 18.06 -2.96
C PHE A 203 -2.96 17.49 -1.54
N PRO A 204 -3.81 18.07 -0.69
CA PRO A 204 -3.92 17.63 0.70
C PRO A 204 -4.33 16.16 0.89
N ASP A 205 -5.14 15.59 -0.01
CA ASP A 205 -5.51 14.17 0.06
C ASP A 205 -4.29 13.25 -0.14
N ASN A 206 -3.33 13.67 -0.98
CA ASN A 206 -2.08 12.95 -1.17
C ASN A 206 -1.16 13.13 0.04
N VAL A 207 -1.04 14.35 0.57
CA VAL A 207 -0.28 14.61 1.80
C VAL A 207 -0.78 13.73 2.95
N LEU A 208 -2.11 13.61 3.11
CA LEU A 208 -2.72 12.76 4.12
C LEU A 208 -2.36 11.28 3.92
N ILE A 209 -2.42 10.77 2.68
CA ILE A 209 -1.96 9.41 2.36
C ILE A 209 -0.47 9.26 2.70
N GLY A 210 0.36 10.25 2.37
CA GLY A 210 1.78 10.29 2.71
C GLY A 210 2.01 10.17 4.21
N LEU A 211 1.30 10.97 5.01
CA LEU A 211 1.40 10.95 6.48
C LEU A 211 0.98 9.60 7.06
N GLU A 212 -0.10 9.02 6.58
CA GLU A 212 -0.51 7.68 7.01
C GLU A 212 0.57 6.63 6.70
N CYS A 213 1.19 6.71 5.51
CA CYS A 213 2.27 5.81 5.12
C CYS A 213 3.51 6.01 6.00
N ILE A 214 3.91 7.28 6.25
CA ILE A 214 5.01 7.64 7.13
C ILE A 214 4.74 7.15 8.56
N TYR A 215 3.52 7.31 9.06
CA TYR A 215 3.13 6.81 10.36
C TYR A 215 3.37 5.30 10.46
N GLN A 216 2.89 4.50 9.50
CA GLN A 216 3.14 3.05 9.52
C GLN A 216 4.64 2.73 9.50
N ILE A 217 5.44 3.42 8.68
CA ILE A 217 6.89 3.22 8.63
C ILE A 217 7.55 3.53 9.99
N ILE A 218 7.16 4.63 10.64
CA ILE A 218 7.63 5.00 11.99
C ILE A 218 7.25 3.92 12.99
N GLN A 219 6.02 3.41 12.94
CA GLN A 219 5.53 2.38 13.85
C GLN A 219 6.31 1.06 13.72
N HIS A 220 6.73 0.67 12.52
CA HIS A 220 7.58 -0.51 12.31
C HIS A 220 9.04 -0.27 12.74
N SER A 221 9.45 1.00 12.76
CA SER A 221 10.81 1.43 13.10
C SER A 221 10.94 1.90 14.56
N TYR A 222 9.85 1.82 15.33
CA TYR A 222 9.77 2.38 16.67
C TYR A 222 10.86 1.82 17.58
N MET A 223 11.61 2.72 18.22
CA MET A 223 12.73 2.39 19.12
C MET A 223 13.85 1.57 18.48
N LYS A 224 13.94 1.48 17.15
CA LYS A 224 15.05 0.81 16.46
C LYS A 224 16.22 1.76 16.29
N LYS A 225 17.37 1.44 16.93
CA LYS A 225 18.60 2.22 16.80
C LYS A 225 19.05 2.41 15.34
N GLY A 226 18.85 1.40 14.50
CA GLY A 226 19.18 1.48 13.07
C GLY A 226 18.44 2.59 12.32
N LEU A 227 17.28 3.08 12.79
CA LEU A 227 16.62 4.25 12.22
C LEU A 227 17.43 5.54 12.46
N ILE A 228 18.10 5.63 13.60
CA ILE A 228 19.01 6.73 13.96
C ILE A 228 20.31 6.60 13.16
N ASP A 229 20.94 5.42 13.21
CA ASP A 229 22.27 5.18 12.62
C ASP A 229 22.28 5.35 11.09
N SER A 230 21.15 5.03 10.43
CA SER A 230 20.97 5.22 8.98
C SER A 230 20.67 6.65 8.55
N GLY A 231 20.35 7.55 9.50
CA GLY A 231 19.93 8.91 9.21
C GLY A 231 18.50 9.07 8.70
N TYR A 232 17.74 7.98 8.52
CA TYR A 232 16.33 8.06 8.09
C TYR A 232 15.47 8.86 9.06
N VAL A 233 15.78 8.82 10.36
CA VAL A 233 15.08 9.63 11.36
C VAL A 233 15.14 11.13 11.04
N LYS A 234 16.30 11.63 10.60
CA LYS A 234 16.50 13.05 10.27
C LYS A 234 15.75 13.43 9.00
N LEU A 235 15.75 12.53 8.01
CA LEU A 235 15.02 12.72 6.76
C LEU A 235 13.51 12.80 7.00
N ILE A 236 12.96 11.88 7.79
CA ILE A 236 11.53 11.86 8.13
C ILE A 236 11.17 13.11 8.93
N TYR A 237 11.97 13.45 9.96
CA TYR A 237 11.75 14.63 10.78
C TYR A 237 11.70 15.90 9.94
N HIS A 238 12.69 16.12 9.06
CA HIS A 238 12.73 17.28 8.18
C HIS A 238 11.50 17.35 7.26
N ALA A 239 11.08 16.23 6.68
CA ALA A 239 9.89 16.20 5.82
C ALA A 239 8.60 16.54 6.58
N LEU A 240 8.45 16.05 7.82
CA LEU A 240 7.32 16.42 8.68
C LEU A 240 7.39 17.89 9.11
N GLN A 241 8.58 18.40 9.44
CA GLN A 241 8.78 19.79 9.85
C GLN A 241 8.33 20.77 8.76
N LEU A 242 8.57 20.48 7.48
CA LEU A 242 8.08 21.35 6.39
C LEU A 242 6.55 21.50 6.38
N LEU A 243 5.81 20.49 6.86
CA LEU A 243 4.34 20.53 6.90
C LEU A 243 3.80 21.35 8.08
N THR A 244 4.59 21.61 9.13
CA THR A 244 4.11 22.45 10.26
C THR A 244 3.88 23.90 9.85
N HIS A 245 4.50 24.34 8.76
CA HIS A 245 4.31 25.69 8.21
C HIS A 245 3.10 25.79 7.28
N GLN A 246 2.46 24.68 6.95
CA GLN A 246 1.33 24.66 6.05
C GLN A 246 0.00 24.64 6.84
N LYS A 247 -0.94 25.52 6.46
CA LYS A 247 -2.22 25.72 7.16
C LYS A 247 -3.35 24.89 6.55
N GLU A 248 -3.34 23.58 6.78
CA GLU A 248 -4.43 22.69 6.34
C GLU A 248 -4.84 21.73 7.45
N ALA A 249 -6.10 21.85 7.86
CA ALA A 249 -6.62 21.23 9.08
C ALA A 249 -6.59 19.70 9.02
N ARG A 250 -6.78 19.12 7.83
CA ARG A 250 -6.92 17.66 7.65
C ARG A 250 -5.70 16.88 8.09
N TYR A 251 -4.51 17.45 8.02
CA TYR A 251 -3.29 16.73 8.34
C TYR A 251 -2.61 17.12 9.64
N ILE A 252 -3.08 18.15 10.37
CA ILE A 252 -2.43 18.60 11.62
C ILE A 252 -2.34 17.45 12.64
N ILE A 253 -3.45 16.79 12.96
CA ILE A 253 -3.45 15.68 13.93
C ILE A 253 -2.55 14.51 13.45
N PRO A 254 -2.69 14.01 12.20
CA PRO A 254 -1.77 13.00 11.67
C PRO A 254 -0.29 13.40 11.70
N LEU A 255 0.02 14.67 11.40
CA LEU A 255 1.37 15.22 11.39
C LEU A 255 2.00 15.16 12.77
N TYR A 256 1.34 15.71 13.79
CA TYR A 256 1.87 15.70 15.15
C TYR A 256 1.88 14.30 15.76
N SER A 257 0.96 13.41 15.36
CA SER A 257 1.02 11.98 15.70
C SER A 257 2.29 11.30 15.16
N CYS A 258 2.69 11.62 13.92
CA CYS A 258 3.95 11.15 13.34
C CYS A 258 5.15 11.74 14.09
N MET A 259 5.17 13.05 14.33
CA MET A 259 6.25 13.73 15.04
C MET A 259 6.45 13.16 16.44
N ALA A 260 5.39 13.03 17.23
CA ALA A 260 5.46 12.49 18.59
C ALA A 260 6.03 11.06 18.61
N SER A 261 5.61 10.22 17.67
CA SER A 261 6.10 8.84 17.53
C SER A 261 7.58 8.78 17.12
N LEU A 262 8.01 9.68 16.23
CA LEU A 262 9.39 9.77 15.77
C LEU A 262 10.31 10.30 16.87
N LEU A 263 9.90 11.37 17.55
CA LEU A 263 10.62 11.99 18.66
C LEU A 263 10.87 10.99 19.79
N ALA A 264 9.89 10.17 20.13
CA ALA A 264 10.06 9.13 21.14
C ALA A 264 11.25 8.19 20.79
N THR A 265 11.42 7.83 19.51
CA THR A 265 12.55 7.01 19.06
C THR A 265 13.87 7.78 19.10
N MET A 266 13.87 9.07 18.75
CA MET A 266 15.06 9.93 18.83
C MET A 266 15.54 10.04 20.28
N GLU A 267 14.62 10.37 21.19
CA GLU A 267 14.93 10.61 22.60
C GLU A 267 15.41 9.35 23.31
N HIS A 268 14.83 8.20 22.99
CA HIS A 268 15.24 6.94 23.59
C HIS A 268 16.70 6.58 23.30
N TRP A 269 17.23 6.98 22.15
CA TRP A 269 18.60 6.69 21.73
C TRP A 269 19.56 7.87 21.89
N ASP A 270 19.07 9.01 22.39
CA ASP A 270 19.88 10.18 22.64
C ASP A 270 20.50 10.13 24.04
N ASN A 271 21.76 9.68 24.09
CA ASN A 271 22.53 9.61 25.32
C ASN A 271 23.05 10.98 25.79
N THR A 272 22.76 12.06 25.06
CA THR A 272 23.21 13.41 25.37
C THR A 272 22.11 14.31 25.93
N ILE A 273 20.88 13.79 26.09
CA ILE A 273 19.77 14.57 26.64
C ILE A 273 20.09 15.03 28.06
N ASN A 274 20.18 16.35 28.19
CA ASN A 274 20.11 17.03 29.46
C ASN A 274 18.66 17.50 29.67
N LEU A 275 18.01 17.06 30.74
CA LEU A 275 16.60 17.40 31.05
C LEU A 275 16.34 18.90 31.25
N PHE A 276 17.41 19.70 31.38
CA PHE A 276 17.33 21.15 31.55
C PHE A 276 17.64 21.94 30.29
N GLU A 277 17.99 21.27 29.19
CA GLU A 277 18.29 21.91 27.91
C GLU A 277 17.08 21.82 26.96
N TRP A 278 17.00 22.81 26.07
CA TRP A 278 15.96 22.87 25.05
C TRP A 278 16.15 21.73 24.04
N THR A 279 15.13 20.88 23.89
CA THR A 279 15.17 19.68 23.05
C THR A 279 14.44 19.88 21.72
N THR A 280 14.63 18.95 20.77
CA THR A 280 13.83 18.90 19.54
C THR A 280 12.33 18.77 19.81
N ARG A 281 11.92 18.16 20.93
CA ARG A 281 10.51 18.12 21.35
C ARG A 281 10.02 19.51 21.72
N ASP A 282 10.82 20.29 22.43
CA ASP A 282 10.48 21.67 22.80
C ASP A 282 10.35 22.55 21.55
N GLU A 283 11.20 22.36 20.53
CA GLU A 283 11.05 23.05 19.23
C GLU A 283 9.72 22.72 18.54
N VAL A 284 9.34 21.44 18.51
CA VAL A 284 8.07 21.00 17.91
C VAL A 284 6.87 21.57 18.68
N LEU A 285 6.92 21.57 20.01
CA LEU A 285 5.88 22.14 20.87
C LEU A 285 5.79 23.66 20.71
N SER A 286 6.93 24.37 20.66
CA SER A 286 6.94 25.82 20.40
C SER A 286 6.28 26.14 19.08
N THR A 287 6.63 25.40 18.01
CA THR A 287 6.02 25.56 16.70
C THR A 287 4.50 25.32 16.73
N LEU A 288 4.04 24.29 17.46
CA LEU A 288 2.61 24.02 17.63
C LEU A 288 1.88 25.18 18.33
N ILE A 289 2.44 25.68 19.44
CA ILE A 289 1.87 26.79 20.22
C ILE A 289 1.86 28.07 19.40
N GLU A 290 2.94 28.39 18.69
CA GLU A 290 3.04 29.54 17.79
C GLU A 290 1.99 29.47 16.67
N ASN A 291 1.77 28.27 16.10
CA ASN A 291 0.74 28.06 15.10
C ASN A 291 -0.70 28.21 15.64
N MET A 292 -0.91 27.94 16.94
CA MET A 292 -2.18 28.22 17.63
C MET A 292 -2.36 29.71 17.92
N GLU A 293 -1.27 30.42 18.18
CA GLU A 293 -1.27 31.82 18.57
C GLU A 293 -1.91 32.67 17.46
N PHE A 294 -2.94 33.44 17.84
CA PHE A 294 -3.72 34.29 16.92
C PHE A 294 -4.35 33.58 15.71
N GLU A 295 -4.44 32.25 15.67
CA GLU A 295 -5.12 31.54 14.57
C GLU A 295 -6.61 31.89 14.57
N GLN A 296 -7.10 32.43 13.47
CA GLN A 296 -8.48 32.93 13.36
C GLN A 296 -9.42 31.85 12.86
N ASN A 297 -8.92 30.91 12.05
CA ASN A 297 -9.69 29.80 11.54
C ASN A 297 -10.05 28.84 12.70
N ILE A 298 -11.35 28.65 12.91
CA ILE A 298 -11.89 27.84 14.02
C ILE A 298 -11.51 26.36 13.85
N GLU A 299 -11.52 25.86 12.62
CA GLU A 299 -11.18 24.47 12.31
C GLU A 299 -9.69 24.21 12.61
N LEU A 300 -8.80 25.09 12.17
CA LEU A 300 -7.35 25.01 12.46
C LEU A 300 -7.08 25.08 13.97
N ARG A 301 -7.70 26.04 14.69
CA ARG A 301 -7.58 26.11 16.16
C ARG A 301 -8.01 24.82 16.83
N HIS A 302 -9.14 24.26 16.40
CA HIS A 302 -9.67 23.04 16.99
C HIS A 302 -8.70 21.87 16.83
N VAL A 303 -8.18 21.65 15.62
CA VAL A 303 -7.26 20.52 15.39
C VAL A 303 -5.90 20.71 16.06
N TYR A 304 -5.37 21.94 16.15
CA TYR A 304 -4.14 22.18 16.91
C TYR A 304 -4.33 21.90 18.40
N MET A 305 -5.47 22.25 18.99
CA MET A 305 -5.76 21.95 20.40
C MET A 305 -5.91 20.45 20.70
N LEU A 306 -6.24 19.63 19.70
CA LEU A 306 -6.38 18.18 19.82
C LEU A 306 -5.08 17.41 19.54
N SER A 307 -4.07 18.08 18.98
CA SER A 307 -2.80 17.48 18.54
C SER A 307 -1.79 17.40 19.68
#